data_AF-A0A1M3P3N9-F1
#
_entry.id   AF-A0A1M3P3N9-F1
#
_cell.length_a   1.000
_cell.length_b   1.000
_cell.length_c   1.000
_cell.angle_alpha   90.00
_cell.angle_beta   90.00
_cell.angle_gamma   90.00
#
_symmetry.space_group_name_H-M   'P 1'
#
loop_
_entity.id
_entity.type
_entity.pdbx_description
1 polymer ?
#
loop_
_entity_poly.entity_id
_entity_poly.type
_entity_poly.pdbx_seq_one_letter_code
_entity_poly.pdbx_strand_id
1 'polypeptide(L)'
;MAQNKRTIKKYPNRRLYDTEISSYITLEEVRQLVLDNEDFEVRDAKTGEDLTRSVLLQIISEHEEKGQPMLSPQLLSQIIRFYGDSLQGFMGPYLERSLQVFLDQQQQFRTQLNSLMGQTPWAMVNELTERNLDAWKTMQRGLLDAAAQITPPGGNRGGHKKTG
;
A
#
# COMPACT_ATOMS: atom_id res chain seq x y z
N MET A 1 -33.35 -6.56 -14.43
CA MET A 1 -33.74 -5.49 -13.49
C MET A 1 -32.73 -4.39 -13.68
N ALA A 2 -33.13 -3.19 -14.13
CA ALA A 2 -32.19 -2.11 -14.35
C ALA A 2 -31.58 -1.74 -12.99
N GLN A 3 -30.27 -1.92 -12.82
CA GLN A 3 -29.57 -1.34 -11.68
C GLN A 3 -29.76 0.18 -11.79
N ASN A 4 -30.44 0.75 -10.81
CA ASN A 4 -30.84 2.14 -10.86
C ASN A 4 -29.63 2.98 -10.47
N LYS A 5 -28.80 3.29 -11.46
CA LYS A 5 -27.59 4.13 -11.33
C LYS A 5 -27.95 5.44 -10.61
N ARG A 6 -27.18 5.80 -9.57
CA ARG A 6 -27.45 7.01 -8.76
C ARG A 6 -27.33 8.25 -9.64
N THR A 7 -28.38 9.08 -9.69
CA THR A 7 -28.37 10.29 -10.53
C THR A 7 -28.05 11.53 -9.69
N ILE A 8 -27.02 12.25 -10.12
CA ILE A 8 -26.62 13.54 -9.54
C ILE A 8 -27.01 14.62 -10.54
N LYS A 9 -27.84 15.59 -10.13
CA LYS A 9 -28.26 16.71 -10.98
C LYS A 9 -27.35 17.91 -10.77
N LYS A 10 -26.73 18.39 -11.84
CA LYS A 10 -25.90 19.60 -11.85
C LYS A 10 -26.71 20.80 -12.29
N TYR A 11 -26.70 21.85 -11.48
CA TYR A 11 -27.34 23.13 -11.76
C TYR A 11 -26.31 24.18 -12.20
N PRO A 12 -26.73 25.21 -12.98
CA PRO A 12 -25.81 26.24 -13.50
C PRO A 12 -25.02 27.01 -12.43
N ASN A 13 -25.54 27.13 -11.21
CA ASN A 13 -24.91 27.83 -10.09
C ASN A 13 -23.92 26.96 -9.31
N ARG A 14 -23.26 26.01 -9.98
CA ARG A 14 -22.32 25.01 -9.41
C ARG A 14 -22.93 24.06 -8.37
N ARG A 15 -24.24 24.10 -8.11
CA ARG A 15 -24.89 23.19 -7.17
C ARG A 15 -25.05 21.80 -7.76
N LEU A 16 -24.79 20.78 -6.94
CA LEU A 16 -25.03 19.38 -7.25
C LEU A 16 -26.13 18.88 -6.32
N TYR A 17 -27.11 18.17 -6.86
CA TYR A 17 -28.22 17.62 -6.11
C TYR A 17 -28.26 16.11 -6.31
N ASP A 18 -28.25 15.39 -5.21
CA ASP A 18 -28.28 13.95 -5.19
C ASP A 18 -29.74 13.47 -5.13
N THR A 19 -30.15 12.68 -6.11
CA THR A 19 -31.53 12.16 -6.16
C THR A 19 -31.78 11.01 -5.20
N GLU A 20 -30.75 10.34 -4.70
CA GLU A 20 -30.88 9.20 -3.80
C GLU A 20 -31.11 9.66 -2.35
N ILE A 21 -30.28 10.59 -1.87
CA ILE A 21 -30.43 11.19 -0.52
C ILE A 21 -31.29 12.46 -0.52
N SER A 22 -31.78 12.88 -1.69
CA SER A 22 -32.66 14.04 -1.86
C SER A 22 -32.10 15.36 -1.30
N SER A 23 -30.79 15.57 -1.40
CA SER A 23 -30.10 16.73 -0.82
C SER A 23 -29.06 17.33 -1.76
N TYR A 24 -28.67 18.57 -1.46
CA TYR A 24 -27.52 19.19 -2.14
C TYR A 24 -26.23 18.64 -1.56
N ILE A 25 -25.31 18.31 -2.46
CA ILE A 25 -23.98 17.81 -2.12
C ILE A 25 -22.91 18.69 -2.78
N THR A 26 -21.69 18.55 -2.30
CA THR A 26 -20.49 19.20 -2.78
C THR A 26 -19.75 18.31 -3.78
N LEU A 27 -18.81 18.91 -4.52
CA LEU A 27 -17.94 18.15 -5.41
C LEU A 27 -17.07 17.13 -4.65
N GLU A 28 -16.73 17.44 -3.40
CA GLU A 28 -15.97 16.57 -2.51
C GLU A 28 -16.78 15.33 -2.10
N GLU A 29 -18.09 15.48 -1.85
CA GLU A 29 -18.97 14.34 -1.61
C GLU A 29 -19.14 13.48 -2.87
N VAL A 30 -19.17 14.08 -4.07
CA VAL A 30 -19.15 13.29 -5.33
C VAL A 30 -17.82 12.53 -5.48
N ARG A 31 -16.69 13.14 -5.10
CA ARG A 31 -15.40 12.45 -5.06
C ARG A 31 -15.46 11.23 -4.14
N GLN A 32 -16.12 11.36 -2.99
CA GLN A 32 -16.28 10.24 -2.05
C GLN A 32 -17.06 9.08 -2.68
N LEU A 33 -18.12 9.35 -3.48
CA LEU A 33 -18.83 8.30 -4.22
C LEU A 33 -17.91 7.52 -5.17
N VAL A 34 -16.97 8.20 -5.84
CA VAL A 34 -15.96 7.54 -6.70
C VAL A 34 -15.05 6.63 -5.87
N LEU A 35 -14.60 7.09 -4.71
CA LEU A 35 -13.76 6.30 -3.81
C LEU A 35 -14.48 5.07 -3.24
N ASP A 36 -15.76 5.22 -2.97
CA ASP A 36 -16.62 4.16 -2.46
C ASP A 36 -17.03 3.15 -3.55
N ASN A 37 -16.61 3.39 -4.81
CA ASN A 37 -16.96 2.61 -6.00
C ASN A 37 -18.48 2.54 -6.28
N GLU A 38 -19.19 3.63 -5.99
CA GLU A 38 -20.62 3.77 -6.29
C GLU A 38 -20.84 4.03 -7.79
N ASP A 39 -21.85 3.38 -8.39
CA ASP A 39 -22.23 3.64 -9.79
C ASP A 39 -23.19 4.83 -9.86
N PHE A 40 -22.69 5.96 -10.35
CA PHE A 40 -23.46 7.19 -10.50
C PHE A 40 -23.24 7.87 -11.85
N GLU A 41 -24.22 8.66 -12.27
CA GLU A 41 -24.13 9.58 -13.40
C GLU A 41 -24.42 11.00 -12.95
N VAL A 42 -23.80 11.97 -13.61
CA VAL A 42 -24.11 13.38 -13.43
C VAL A 42 -24.84 13.90 -14.65
N ARG A 43 -26.06 14.41 -14.46
CA ARG A 43 -26.86 15.01 -15.52
C ARG A 43 -27.07 16.49 -15.32
N ASP A 44 -27.08 17.26 -16.41
CA ASP A 44 -27.53 18.64 -16.36
C ASP A 44 -29.01 18.71 -15.95
N ALA A 45 -29.34 19.54 -14.96
CA ALA A 45 -30.69 19.63 -14.44
C ALA A 45 -31.71 20.27 -15.41
N LYS A 46 -31.25 21.02 -16.42
CA LYS A 46 -32.08 21.67 -17.43
C LYS A 46 -32.17 20.86 -18.71
N THR A 47 -31.03 20.40 -19.22
CA THR A 47 -30.94 19.75 -20.54
C THR A 47 -30.97 18.22 -20.45
N GLY A 48 -30.65 17.64 -19.29
CA GLY A 48 -30.52 16.19 -19.13
C GLY A 48 -29.25 15.58 -19.74
N GLU A 49 -28.37 16.43 -20.27
CA GLU A 49 -27.08 16.03 -20.85
C GLU A 49 -26.22 15.29 -19.81
N ASP A 50 -25.52 14.24 -20.25
CA ASP A 50 -24.57 13.52 -19.41
C ASP A 50 -23.29 14.35 -19.24
N LEU A 51 -23.12 14.87 -18.03
CA LEU A 51 -21.99 15.67 -17.60
C LEU A 51 -20.97 14.87 -16.79
N THR A 52 -21.15 13.55 -16.63
CA THR A 52 -20.32 12.69 -15.77
C THR A 52 -18.84 12.89 -16.03
N ARG A 53 -18.42 12.82 -17.31
CA ARG A 53 -17.02 13.03 -17.70
C ARG A 53 -16.49 14.41 -17.30
N SER A 54 -17.27 15.46 -17.52
CA SER A 54 -16.86 16.84 -17.21
C SER A 54 -16.68 17.06 -15.70
N VAL A 55 -17.54 16.45 -14.89
CA VAL A 55 -17.50 16.57 -13.43
C VAL A 55 -16.35 15.75 -12.85
N LEU A 56 -16.08 14.55 -13.38
CA LEU A 56 -14.90 13.77 -12.98
C LEU A 56 -13.58 14.50 -13.28
N LEU A 57 -13.47 15.15 -14.45
CA LEU A 57 -12.32 15.99 -14.78
C LEU A 57 -12.19 17.17 -13.82
N GLN A 58 -13.30 17.79 -13.44
CA GLN A 58 -13.31 18.87 -12.45
C GLN A 58 -12.83 18.39 -11.07
N ILE A 59 -13.27 17.21 -10.62
CA ILE A 59 -12.82 16.59 -9.36
C ILE A 59 -11.31 16.40 -9.37
N ILE A 60 -10.76 15.83 -10.44
CA ILE A 60 -9.31 15.62 -10.59
C ILE A 60 -8.56 16.95 -10.52
N SER A 61 -9.03 17.96 -11.26
CA SER A 61 -8.40 19.29 -11.28
C SER A 61 -8.40 19.98 -9.92
N GLU A 62 -9.55 19.98 -9.21
CA GLU A 62 -9.65 20.61 -7.89
C GLU A 62 -8.81 19.89 -6.83
N HIS A 63 -8.60 18.57 -6.97
CA HIS A 63 -7.76 17.80 -6.05
C HIS A 63 -6.26 18.07 -6.27
N GLU A 64 -5.81 18.16 -7.51
CA GLU A 64 -4.42 18.48 -7.86
C GLU A 64 -4.00 19.88 -7.36
N GLU A 65 -4.91 20.85 -7.33
CA GLU A 65 -4.63 22.21 -6.81
C GLU A 65 -4.46 22.29 -5.28
N LYS A 66 -5.12 21.41 -4.52
CA LYS A 66 -5.19 21.47 -3.05
C LYS A 66 -4.22 20.52 -2.34
N GLY A 67 -3.56 19.62 -3.07
CA GLY A 67 -2.79 18.52 -2.51
C GLY A 67 -1.37 18.38 -3.07
N GLN A 68 -0.82 17.17 -2.96
CA GLN A 68 0.44 16.80 -3.60
C GLN A 68 0.11 16.31 -5.02
N PRO A 69 0.52 17.04 -6.07
CA PRO A 69 0.11 16.73 -7.44
C PRO A 69 0.64 15.35 -7.85
N MET A 70 -0.26 14.46 -8.25
CA MET A 70 0.10 13.13 -8.78
C MET A 70 0.38 13.22 -10.28
N LEU A 71 -0.24 14.17 -10.98
CA LEU A 71 -0.14 14.33 -12.43
C LEU A 71 1.02 15.24 -12.80
N SER A 72 2.12 14.66 -13.29
CA SER A 72 3.27 15.45 -13.74
C SER A 72 2.94 16.28 -14.99
N PRO A 73 3.56 17.47 -15.17
CA PRO A 73 3.39 18.27 -16.38
C PRO A 73 3.73 17.50 -17.67
N GLN A 74 4.67 16.56 -17.59
CA GLN A 74 5.03 15.67 -18.69
C GLN A 74 3.86 14.75 -19.03
N LEU A 75 3.23 14.11 -18.04
CA LEU A 75 2.06 13.27 -18.24
C LEU A 75 0.89 14.04 -18.86
N LEU A 76 0.57 15.22 -18.30
CA LEU A 76 -0.49 16.10 -18.80
C LEU A 76 -0.23 16.52 -20.25
N SER A 77 1.01 16.91 -20.56
CA SER A 77 1.40 17.28 -21.92
C SER A 77 1.24 16.12 -22.91
N GLN A 78 1.61 14.90 -22.50
CA GLN A 78 1.42 13.73 -23.34
C GLN A 78 -0.06 13.46 -23.55
N ILE A 79 -0.88 13.46 -22.49
CA ILE A 79 -2.34 13.34 -22.59
C ILE A 79 -2.90 14.34 -23.61
N ILE A 80 -2.54 15.62 -23.52
CA ILE A 80 -3.01 16.68 -24.44
C ILE A 80 -2.57 16.41 -25.89
N ARG A 81 -1.30 16.04 -26.11
CA ARG A 81 -0.78 15.73 -27.46
C ARG A 81 -1.52 14.57 -28.11
N PHE A 82 -1.86 13.55 -27.33
CA PHE A 82 -2.61 12.40 -27.85
C PHE A 82 -4.04 12.74 -28.30
N TYR A 83 -4.67 13.79 -27.73
CA TYR A 83 -5.94 14.30 -28.25
C TYR A 83 -5.77 15.08 -29.57
N GLY A 84 -4.56 15.52 -29.92
CA GLY A 84 -4.25 16.27 -31.14
C GLY A 84 -3.76 15.40 -32.31
N ASP A 85 -3.28 14.18 -32.06
CA ASP A 85 -2.85 13.23 -33.10
C ASP A 85 -3.98 12.26 -33.50
N SER A 86 -3.91 11.74 -34.73
CA SER A 86 -4.89 10.82 -35.35
C SER A 86 -5.09 9.47 -34.63
N LEU A 87 -4.41 9.25 -33.50
CA LEU A 87 -4.48 8.06 -32.65
C LEU A 87 -5.47 8.19 -31.48
N GLN A 88 -6.29 9.24 -31.46
CA GLN A 88 -7.29 9.52 -30.42
C GLN A 88 -8.18 8.30 -30.04
N GLY A 89 -8.46 7.40 -30.99
CA GLY A 89 -9.27 6.20 -30.75
C GLY A 89 -8.56 5.03 -30.05
N PHE A 90 -7.23 4.99 -30.06
CA PHE A 90 -6.46 3.86 -29.50
C PHE A 90 -5.99 4.10 -28.06
N MET A 91 -5.82 5.36 -27.67
CA MET A 91 -5.18 5.71 -26.40
C MET A 91 -6.07 5.47 -25.18
N GLY A 92 -7.39 5.71 -25.29
CA GLY A 92 -8.34 5.50 -24.19
C GLY A 92 -8.32 4.06 -23.67
N PRO A 93 -8.61 3.05 -24.52
CA PRO A 93 -8.56 1.64 -24.13
C PRO A 93 -7.17 1.18 -23.66
N TYR A 94 -6.10 1.75 -24.24
CA TYR A 94 -4.72 1.43 -23.82
C TYR A 94 -4.41 1.93 -22.41
N LEU A 95 -4.75 3.19 -22.09
CA LEU A 95 -4.58 3.73 -20.75
C LEU A 95 -5.37 2.93 -19.73
N GLU A 96 -6.64 2.67 -20.00
CA GLU A 96 -7.52 1.89 -19.13
C GLU A 96 -6.92 0.51 -18.85
N ARG A 97 -6.47 -0.20 -19.90
CA ARG A 97 -5.79 -1.50 -19.75
C ARG A 97 -4.46 -1.39 -19.00
N SER A 98 -3.66 -0.36 -19.25
CA SER A 98 -2.38 -0.17 -18.56
C SER A 98 -2.56 0.12 -17.06
N LEU A 99 -3.59 0.91 -16.71
CA LEU A 99 -3.97 1.20 -15.33
C LEU A 99 -4.49 -0.06 -14.65
N GLN A 100 -5.34 -0.85 -15.32
CA GLN A 100 -5.83 -2.12 -14.80
C GLN A 100 -4.68 -3.08 -14.48
N VAL A 101 -3.72 -3.24 -15.41
CA VAL A 101 -2.53 -4.08 -15.21
C VAL A 101 -1.68 -3.58 -14.05
N PHE A 102 -1.52 -2.27 -13.90
CA PHE A 102 -0.77 -1.69 -12.78
C PHE A 102 -1.45 -1.97 -11.43
N LEU A 103 -2.78 -1.81 -11.35
CA LEU A 103 -3.56 -2.11 -10.15
C LEU A 103 -3.49 -3.60 -9.80
N ASP A 104 -3.64 -4.48 -10.79
CA ASP A 104 -3.52 -5.94 -10.61
C ASP A 104 -2.12 -6.31 -10.10
N GLN A 105 -1.06 -5.69 -10.66
CA GLN A 105 0.32 -5.94 -10.24
C GLN A 105 0.58 -5.44 -8.81
N GLN A 106 0.04 -4.28 -8.42
CA GLN A 106 0.13 -3.77 -7.05
C GLN A 106 -0.56 -4.73 -6.06
N GLN A 107 -1.74 -5.24 -6.40
CA GLN A 107 -2.46 -6.20 -5.57
C GLN A 107 -1.70 -7.53 -5.44
N GLN A 108 -1.13 -8.03 -6.54
CA GLN A 108 -0.28 -9.22 -6.53
C GLN A 108 0.97 -9.01 -5.68
N PHE A 109 1.65 -7.88 -5.82
CA PHE A 109 2.83 -7.55 -5.02
C PHE A 109 2.51 -7.47 -3.53
N ARG A 110 1.40 -6.81 -3.15
CA ARG A 110 0.92 -6.80 -1.76
C ARG A 110 0.61 -8.20 -1.25
N THR A 111 0.00 -9.06 -2.07
CA THR A 111 -0.33 -10.44 -1.71
C THR A 111 0.94 -11.27 -1.54
N GLN A 112 1.94 -11.11 -2.42
CA GLN A 112 3.24 -11.77 -2.30
C GLN A 112 3.99 -11.30 -1.06
N LEU A 113 4.05 -9.99 -0.80
CA LEU A 113 4.63 -9.45 0.43
C LEU A 113 3.92 -9.96 1.69
N ASN A 114 2.58 -9.98 1.68
CA ASN A 114 1.81 -10.53 2.79
C ASN A 114 1.99 -12.04 2.94
N SER A 115 2.21 -12.79 1.87
CA SER A 115 2.53 -14.22 1.93
C SER A 115 3.94 -14.45 2.48
N LEU A 116 4.92 -13.63 2.09
CA LEU A 116 6.30 -13.68 2.59
C LEU A 116 6.39 -13.20 4.05
N MET A 117 5.64 -12.17 4.44
CA MET A 117 5.53 -11.70 5.82
C MET A 117 4.59 -12.55 6.69
N GLY A 118 3.63 -13.24 6.10
CA GLY A 118 2.73 -14.15 6.80
C GLY A 118 3.39 -15.49 7.11
N GLN A 119 4.41 -15.89 6.35
CA GLN A 119 5.15 -17.13 6.58
C GLN A 119 6.54 -16.92 7.23
N THR A 120 7.20 -15.77 7.06
CA THR A 120 8.66 -15.69 7.37
C THR A 120 9.19 -14.29 7.70
N PRO A 121 8.78 -13.68 8.83
CA PRO A 121 9.70 -12.83 9.60
C PRO A 121 10.01 -13.44 10.97
N TRP A 122 9.02 -13.98 11.68
CA TRP A 122 9.22 -14.57 13.01
C TRP A 122 9.83 -15.97 12.96
N ALA A 123 9.41 -16.82 12.01
CA ALA A 123 9.97 -18.17 11.87
C ALA A 123 11.46 -18.14 11.50
N MET A 124 11.85 -17.24 10.58
CA MET A 124 13.25 -17.06 10.18
C MET A 124 14.11 -16.47 11.32
N VAL A 125 13.57 -15.50 12.07
CA VAL A 125 14.25 -14.93 13.25
C VAL A 125 14.39 -15.96 14.36
N ASN A 126 13.39 -16.80 14.60
CA ASN A 126 13.45 -17.88 15.58
C ASN A 126 14.52 -18.91 15.20
N GLU A 127 14.58 -19.35 13.94
CA GLU A 127 15.59 -20.30 13.47
C GLU A 127 17.02 -19.74 13.56
N LEU A 128 17.23 -18.48 13.21
CA LEU A 128 18.53 -17.81 13.36
C LEU A 128 18.94 -17.63 14.82
N THR A 129 17.97 -17.34 15.69
CA THR A 129 18.18 -17.17 17.13
C THR A 129 18.56 -18.49 17.80
N GLU A 130 17.86 -19.59 17.47
CA GLU A 130 18.18 -20.93 17.98
C GLU A 130 19.59 -21.38 17.58
N ARG A 131 19.96 -21.21 16.30
CA ARG A 131 21.31 -21.55 15.81
C ARG A 131 22.42 -20.74 16.51
N ASN A 132 22.19 -19.44 16.74
CA ASN A 132 23.18 -18.59 17.41
C ASN A 132 23.30 -18.89 18.91
N LEU A 133 22.18 -19.13 19.60
CA LEU A 133 22.18 -19.48 21.04
C LEU A 133 22.92 -20.79 21.32
N ASP A 134 22.80 -21.79 20.46
CA ASP A 134 23.50 -23.06 20.64
C ASP A 134 25.02 -22.94 20.39
N ALA A 135 25.43 -22.09 19.44
CA ALA A 135 26.84 -21.76 19.25
C ALA A 135 27.45 -21.08 20.50
N TRP A 136 26.73 -20.13 21.11
CA TRP A 136 27.14 -19.47 22.35
C TRP A 136 27.18 -20.42 23.55
N LYS A 137 26.18 -21.30 23.70
CA LYS A 137 26.15 -22.32 24.76
C LYS A 137 27.30 -23.32 24.62
N THR A 138 27.63 -23.73 23.41
CA THR A 138 28.73 -24.67 23.14
C THR A 138 30.08 -24.01 23.44
N MET A 139 30.25 -22.75 23.07
CA MET A 139 31.44 -21.96 23.44
C MET A 139 31.57 -21.81 24.96
N GLN A 140 30.48 -21.48 25.66
CA GLN A 140 30.48 -21.37 27.12
C GLN A 140 30.84 -22.69 27.81
N ARG A 141 30.28 -23.82 27.35
CA ARG A 141 30.64 -25.14 27.89
C ARG A 141 32.12 -25.46 27.65
N GLY A 142 32.63 -25.24 26.45
CA GLY A 142 34.04 -25.48 26.14
C GLY A 142 35.00 -24.67 27.02
N LEU A 143 34.63 -23.41 27.33
CA LEU A 143 35.40 -22.57 28.24
C LEU A 143 35.31 -23.03 29.70
N LEU A 144 34.13 -23.47 30.16
CA LEU A 144 33.94 -24.01 31.51
C LEU A 144 34.69 -25.34 31.70
N ASP A 145 34.65 -26.23 30.71
CA ASP A 145 35.37 -27.50 30.74
C ASP A 145 36.89 -27.29 30.68
N ALA A 146 37.36 -26.32 29.91
CA ALA A 146 38.76 -25.91 29.91
C ALA A 146 39.18 -25.32 31.27
N ALA A 147 38.33 -24.50 31.90
CA ALA A 147 38.59 -23.96 33.23
C ALA A 147 38.59 -25.04 34.33
N ALA A 148 37.70 -26.03 34.23
CA ALA A 148 37.65 -27.17 35.14
C ALA A 148 38.90 -28.05 35.05
N GLN A 149 39.50 -28.17 33.87
CA GLN A 149 40.78 -28.89 33.67
C GLN A 149 42.00 -28.15 34.24
N ILE A 150 41.88 -26.86 34.58
CA ILE A 150 43.00 -26.03 35.09
C ILE A 150 43.08 -26.04 36.64
N THR A 151 42.20 -26.76 37.34
CA THR A 151 42.26 -26.87 38.81
C THR A 151 43.08 -28.11 39.23
N PRO A 152 44.25 -27.98 39.89
CA PRO A 152 44.97 -29.12 40.44
C PRO A 152 44.30 -29.61 41.75
N PRO A 153 44.47 -30.89 42.15
CA PRO A 153 43.92 -31.37 43.42
C PRO A 153 44.63 -30.67 44.59
N GLY A 154 43.81 -30.13 45.50
CA GLY A 154 44.25 -29.41 46.71
C GLY A 154 45.18 -30.25 47.59
N GLY A 155 46.17 -29.55 48.16
CA GLY A 155 47.33 -30.15 48.81
C GLY A 155 47.12 -30.69 50.22
N ASN A 156 48.04 -31.56 50.62
CA ASN A 156 48.30 -31.89 52.02
C ASN A 156 49.81 -31.81 52.28
N ARG A 157 50.27 -30.72 52.88
CA ARG A 157 51.60 -30.59 53.51
C ARG A 157 51.38 -30.50 55.01
N GLY A 158 51.65 -31.58 55.72
CA GLY A 158 51.73 -31.60 57.17
C GLY A 158 52.82 -32.56 57.62
N GLY A 159 53.73 -32.06 58.47
CA GLY A 159 54.43 -32.91 59.44
C GLY A 159 55.93 -33.13 59.20
N HIS A 160 56.72 -32.24 59.78
CA HIS A 160 58.12 -32.40 60.16
C HIS A 160 58.37 -33.71 60.96
N LYS A 161 59.44 -34.47 60.66
CA LYS A 161 60.17 -35.24 61.69
C LYS A 161 61.61 -35.61 61.29
N LYS A 162 62.53 -35.04 62.10
CA LYS A 162 63.86 -35.51 62.59
C LYS A 162 64.69 -36.53 61.79
N THR A 163 65.98 -36.22 61.65
CA THR A 163 67.20 -36.90 62.17
C THR A 163 68.40 -36.38 61.33
N GLY A 164 69.59 -36.09 61.83
CA GLY A 164 70.25 -36.23 63.12
C GLY A 164 71.60 -35.51 63.05
#